data_AF-A0A3A5I8V2-F1
#
_entry.id   AF-A0A3A5I8V2-F1
#
_cell.length_a   1.000
_cell.length_b   1.000
_cell.length_c   1.000
_cell.angle_alpha   90.00
_cell.angle_beta   90.00
_cell.angle_gamma   90.00
#
_symmetry.space_group_name_H-M   'P 1'
#
loop_
_entity.id
_entity.type
_entity.pdbx_description
1 polymer ?
#
loop_
_entity_poly.entity_id
_entity_poly.type
_entity_poly.pdbx_seq_one_letter_code
_entity_poly.pdbx_strand_id
1 'polypeptide(L)'
;MKKQRFSFLLVMSVIFMLAACNSNKDEDLLFRGEGESWGAEVYTGQTTEYSDKGIAPSIYLKFKGSNPKVVEHLGYKLETKQGGLSGSEYTLNEQGEATPDAEEINKVVPSETKELTITVDWSENGREKTEVIVLKKKINLTRMNTYRTR
;
A
#
# COMPACT_ATOMS: atom_id res chain seq x y z
N MET A 1 -53.69 13.13 16.13
CA MET A 1 -52.38 12.45 16.23
C MET A 1 -51.69 12.38 14.85
N LYS A 2 -51.05 13.46 14.36
CA LYS A 2 -50.33 13.43 13.06
C LYS A 2 -48.96 14.13 13.07
N LYS A 3 -48.66 14.94 14.10
CA LYS A 3 -47.39 15.70 14.20
C LYS A 3 -46.20 14.87 14.72
N GLN A 4 -46.46 13.76 15.40
CA GLN A 4 -45.43 12.95 16.06
C GLN A 4 -44.69 11.97 15.11
N ARG A 5 -45.29 11.64 13.95
CA ARG A 5 -44.66 10.78 12.94
C ARG A 5 -43.72 11.54 11.98
N PHE A 6 -43.93 12.84 11.81
CA PHE A 6 -43.12 13.67 10.91
C PHE A 6 -41.73 13.98 11.50
N SER A 7 -41.65 14.13 12.83
CA SER A 7 -40.39 14.37 13.53
C SER A 7 -39.42 13.17 13.46
N PHE A 8 -39.95 11.94 13.44
CA PHE A 8 -39.12 10.74 13.40
C PHE A 8 -38.48 10.51 12.02
N LEU A 9 -39.21 10.85 10.95
CA LEU A 9 -38.70 10.80 9.57
C LEU A 9 -37.57 11.80 9.33
N LEU A 10 -37.64 12.98 9.96
CA LEU A 10 -36.63 14.02 9.80
C LEU A 10 -35.32 13.66 10.53
N VAL A 11 -35.40 13.07 11.72
CA VAL A 11 -34.24 12.57 12.46
C VAL A 11 -33.57 11.40 11.72
N MET A 12 -34.35 10.48 11.13
CA MET A 12 -33.82 9.36 10.35
C MET A 12 -33.12 9.83 9.06
N SER A 13 -33.61 10.89 8.43
CA SER A 13 -32.97 11.51 7.25
C SER A 13 -31.61 12.16 7.57
N VAL A 14 -31.43 12.72 8.77
CA VAL A 14 -30.15 13.34 9.18
C VAL A 14 -29.10 12.27 9.50
N ILE A 15 -29.50 11.11 10.04
CA ILE A 15 -28.59 9.99 10.32
C ILE A 15 -28.02 9.40 9.02
N PHE A 16 -28.81 9.32 7.94
CA PHE A 16 -28.32 8.84 6.63
C PHE A 16 -27.32 9.81 5.97
N MET A 17 -27.41 11.12 6.23
CA MET A 17 -26.47 12.11 5.70
C MET A 17 -25.08 12.04 6.34
N LEU A 18 -24.97 11.56 7.59
CA LEU A 18 -23.69 11.42 8.29
C LEU A 18 -22.84 10.24 7.81
N ALA A 19 -23.42 9.28 7.07
CA ALA A 19 -22.68 8.13 6.51
C ALA A 19 -21.91 8.45 5.22
N ALA A 20 -22.02 9.67 4.67
CA ALA A 20 -21.47 10.02 3.36
C ALA A 20 -20.04 10.61 3.38
N CYS A 21 -19.43 10.80 4.54
CA CYS A 21 -18.08 11.37 4.64
C CYS A 21 -17.04 10.32 4.98
N ASN A 22 -16.59 9.53 4.00
CA ASN A 22 -15.21 9.05 4.00
C ASN A 22 -14.75 8.63 2.60
N SER A 23 -14.42 9.60 1.74
CA SER A 23 -13.66 9.31 0.53
C SER A 23 -12.21 9.11 0.95
N ASN A 24 -11.79 7.87 1.21
CA ASN A 24 -10.40 7.53 1.51
C ASN A 24 -9.52 7.91 0.30
N LYS A 25 -8.91 9.10 0.34
CA LYS A 25 -7.98 9.59 -0.68
C LYS A 25 -6.62 8.87 -0.64
N ASP A 26 -6.38 8.07 0.40
CA ASP A 26 -5.09 7.44 0.69
C ASP A 26 -4.78 6.22 -0.20
N GLU A 27 -5.76 5.71 -0.94
CA GLU A 27 -5.59 4.47 -1.73
C GLU A 27 -4.82 4.67 -3.03
N ASP A 28 -4.74 5.89 -3.57
CA ASP A 28 -3.95 6.22 -4.77
C ASP A 28 -2.42 6.21 -4.50
N LEU A 29 -1.99 5.80 -3.31
CA LEU A 29 -0.59 5.84 -2.85
C LEU A 29 -0.01 4.45 -2.56
N LEU A 30 -0.84 3.41 -2.67
CA LEU A 30 -0.48 2.04 -2.33
C LEU A 30 -0.30 1.18 -3.58
N PHE A 31 0.86 0.52 -3.66
CA PHE A 31 1.13 -0.54 -4.61
C PHE A 31 1.20 -1.87 -3.87
N ARG A 32 0.62 -2.92 -4.44
CA ARG A 32 0.65 -4.26 -3.85
C ARG A 32 0.88 -5.33 -4.91
N GLY A 33 1.63 -6.36 -4.53
CA GLY A 33 1.82 -7.55 -5.33
C GLY A 33 2.11 -8.76 -4.45
N GLU A 34 1.95 -9.93 -5.05
CA GLU A 34 2.13 -11.22 -4.40
C GLU A 34 3.01 -12.07 -5.31
N GLY A 35 4.11 -12.57 -4.76
CA GLY A 35 4.98 -13.58 -5.33
C GLY A 35 4.69 -14.99 -4.78
N GLU A 36 5.52 -15.95 -5.14
CA GLU A 36 5.54 -17.31 -4.60
C GLU A 36 5.94 -17.33 -3.12
N SER A 37 7.07 -16.72 -2.75
CA SER A 37 7.59 -16.76 -1.38
C SER A 37 7.29 -15.49 -0.58
N TRP A 38 6.96 -14.40 -1.27
CA TRP A 38 6.80 -13.08 -0.66
C TRP A 38 5.51 -12.38 -1.07
N GLY A 39 4.98 -11.56 -0.17
CA GLY A 39 4.02 -10.49 -0.46
C GLY A 39 4.69 -9.15 -0.23
N ALA A 40 4.35 -8.14 -1.03
CA ALA A 40 4.96 -6.83 -0.93
C ALA A 40 3.93 -5.71 -1.08
N GLU A 41 4.07 -4.68 -0.24
CA GLU A 41 3.31 -3.44 -0.29
C GLU A 41 4.28 -2.26 -0.28
N VAL A 42 4.03 -1.26 -1.14
CA VAL A 42 4.81 -0.03 -1.20
C VAL A 42 3.86 1.14 -1.09
N TYR A 43 4.06 1.95 -0.05
CA TYR A 43 3.31 3.17 0.18
C TYR A 43 4.18 4.38 -0.16
N THR A 44 3.76 5.20 -1.12
CA THR A 44 4.61 6.28 -1.65
C THR A 44 4.51 7.59 -0.87
N GLY A 45 3.49 7.76 -0.01
CA GLY A 45 3.27 8.99 0.75
C GLY A 45 2.98 10.25 -0.09
N GLN A 46 2.76 10.12 -1.40
CA GLN A 46 2.53 11.27 -2.29
C GLN A 46 1.11 11.85 -2.16
N THR A 47 0.82 12.58 -1.10
CA THR A 47 -0.48 13.27 -1.01
C THR A 47 -0.53 14.42 -2.03
N THR A 48 -1.62 14.56 -2.79
CA THR A 48 -1.85 15.72 -3.67
C THR A 48 -2.26 16.99 -2.89
N GLU A 49 -2.56 16.87 -1.60
CA GLU A 49 -2.99 17.97 -0.72
C GLU A 49 -2.00 18.08 0.42
N TYR A 50 -1.33 19.24 0.55
CA TYR A 50 -0.51 19.62 1.70
C TYR A 50 -1.24 19.26 3.00
N SER A 51 -0.86 18.15 3.60
CA SER A 51 -1.51 17.61 4.79
C SER A 51 -0.40 17.15 5.72
N ASP A 52 -0.34 17.80 6.89
CA ASP A 52 0.51 17.45 8.04
C ASP A 52 0.17 16.04 8.64
N LYS A 53 -0.54 15.19 7.88
CA LYS A 53 -0.91 13.81 8.22
C LYS A 53 -0.37 12.79 7.21
N GLY A 54 0.67 13.15 6.45
CA GLY A 54 1.30 12.24 5.50
C GLY A 54 1.79 10.98 6.22
N ILE A 55 1.22 9.83 5.89
CA ILE A 55 1.80 8.54 6.28
C ILE A 55 3.19 8.50 5.63
N ALA A 56 4.21 8.21 6.43
CA ALA A 56 5.58 8.14 5.95
C ALA A 56 5.67 7.11 4.80
N PRO A 57 6.39 7.40 3.70
CA PRO A 57 6.64 6.41 2.67
C PRO A 57 7.27 5.17 3.28
N SER A 58 6.80 4.00 2.88
CA SER A 58 7.24 2.73 3.47
C SER A 58 7.18 1.58 2.47
N ILE A 59 8.03 0.59 2.72
CA ILE A 59 7.99 -0.72 2.07
C ILE A 59 7.65 -1.73 3.14
N TYR A 60 6.75 -2.65 2.81
CA TYR A 60 6.39 -3.76 3.66
C TYR A 60 6.57 -5.06 2.89
N LEU A 61 7.31 -5.98 3.49
CA LEU A 61 7.59 -7.31 2.96
C LEU A 61 7.06 -8.36 3.92
N LYS A 62 6.36 -9.36 3.38
CA LYS A 62 5.80 -10.48 4.14
C LYS A 62 6.23 -11.80 3.55
N PHE A 63 6.98 -12.57 4.32
CA PHE A 63 7.36 -13.92 3.96
C PHE A 63 6.17 -14.88 4.11
N LYS A 64 5.98 -15.76 3.13
CA LYS A 64 4.87 -16.73 3.09
C LYS A 64 5.26 -18.11 3.61
N GLY A 65 6.56 -18.36 3.81
CA GLY A 65 7.04 -19.61 4.35
C GLY A 65 6.58 -19.83 5.80
N SER A 66 6.46 -21.10 6.19
CA SER A 66 5.90 -21.50 7.49
C SER A 66 6.80 -21.18 8.69
N ASN A 67 8.10 -20.96 8.47
CA ASN A 67 9.06 -20.65 9.52
C ASN A 67 9.93 -19.43 9.12
N PRO A 68 9.56 -18.20 9.51
CA PRO A 68 10.34 -17.01 9.17
C PRO A 68 11.77 -16.97 9.70
N LYS A 69 12.07 -17.72 10.78
CA LYS A 69 13.41 -17.73 11.41
C LYS A 69 14.50 -18.34 10.53
N VAL A 70 14.13 -19.01 9.44
CA VAL A 70 15.09 -19.55 8.47
C VAL A 70 15.68 -18.49 7.56
N VAL A 71 15.05 -17.30 7.49
CA VAL A 71 15.54 -16.18 6.69
C VAL A 71 16.59 -15.43 7.51
N GLU A 72 17.85 -15.47 7.05
CA GLU A 72 18.99 -14.91 7.81
C GLU A 72 19.30 -13.48 7.35
N HIS A 73 19.33 -13.26 6.03
CA HIS A 73 19.52 -11.94 5.41
C HIS A 73 18.32 -11.63 4.53
N LEU A 74 17.89 -10.36 4.51
CA LEU A 74 16.87 -9.84 3.62
C LEU A 74 17.30 -8.50 3.03
N GLY A 75 17.13 -8.37 1.71
CA GLY A 75 17.31 -7.15 0.96
C GLY A 75 16.20 -6.96 -0.08
N TYR A 76 16.11 -5.74 -0.58
CA TYR A 76 15.16 -5.39 -1.63
C TYR A 76 15.79 -4.41 -2.62
N LYS A 77 15.22 -4.41 -3.83
CA LYS A 77 15.47 -3.41 -4.87
C LYS A 77 14.15 -3.04 -5.52
N LEU A 78 13.78 -1.77 -5.40
CA LEU A 78 12.64 -1.17 -6.08
C LEU A 78 13.14 -0.45 -7.34
N GLU A 79 12.64 -0.84 -8.51
CA GLU A 79 13.03 -0.26 -9.79
C GLU A 79 11.89 0.50 -10.45
N THR A 80 12.19 1.71 -10.94
CA THR A 80 11.27 2.56 -11.67
C THR A 80 11.94 3.10 -12.94
N LYS A 81 11.17 3.76 -13.80
CA LYS A 81 11.73 4.44 -14.97
C LYS A 81 12.62 5.65 -14.62
N GLN A 82 12.48 6.21 -13.43
CA GLN A 82 13.15 7.45 -13.00
C GLN A 82 14.34 7.18 -12.06
N GLY A 83 14.58 5.92 -11.70
CA GLY A 83 15.61 5.51 -10.76
C GLY A 83 15.17 4.30 -9.95
N GLY A 84 15.91 3.98 -8.89
CA GLY A 84 15.57 2.89 -7.99
C GLY A 84 16.06 3.14 -6.58
N LEU A 85 15.49 2.39 -5.65
CA LEU A 85 15.89 2.35 -4.24
C LEU A 85 16.23 0.92 -3.88
N SER A 86 17.21 0.73 -3.01
CA SER A 86 17.57 -0.59 -2.51
C SER A 86 18.03 -0.48 -1.07
N GLY A 87 17.79 -1.55 -0.31
CA GLY A 87 18.30 -1.71 1.03
C GLY A 87 18.58 -3.18 1.32
N SER A 88 19.40 -3.44 2.33
CA SER A 88 19.82 -4.78 2.75
C SER A 88 19.95 -4.87 4.27
N GLU A 89 20.25 -6.07 4.77
CA GLU A 89 20.45 -6.37 6.20
C GLU A 89 19.19 -6.18 7.06
N TYR A 90 18.01 -6.42 6.48
CA TYR A 90 16.76 -6.48 7.22
C TYR A 90 16.55 -7.86 7.84
N THR A 91 15.85 -7.89 8.97
CA THR A 91 15.44 -9.13 9.64
C THR A 91 13.93 -9.21 9.74
N LEU A 92 13.37 -10.39 9.59
CA LEU A 92 11.95 -10.63 9.80
C LEU A 92 11.60 -10.63 11.29
N ASN A 93 10.43 -10.09 11.62
CA ASN A 93 9.82 -10.31 12.93
C ASN A 93 9.23 -11.72 13.05
N GLU A 94 8.64 -12.06 14.21
CA GLU A 94 8.05 -13.38 14.46
C GLU A 94 6.88 -13.73 13.51
N GLN A 95 6.24 -12.73 12.91
CA GLN A 95 5.15 -12.90 11.96
C GLN A 95 5.64 -13.04 10.51
N GLY A 96 6.96 -12.99 10.29
CA GLY A 96 7.56 -13.06 8.96
C GLY A 96 7.48 -11.75 8.19
N GLU A 97 7.47 -10.63 8.89
CA GLU A 97 7.26 -9.30 8.32
C GLU A 97 8.51 -8.44 8.52
N ALA A 98 8.83 -7.64 7.51
CA ALA A 98 9.85 -6.59 7.59
C ALA A 98 9.29 -5.30 7.00
N THR A 99 9.65 -4.18 7.62
CA THR A 99 9.31 -2.83 7.12
C THR A 99 10.61 -2.07 6.88
N PRO A 100 11.26 -2.25 5.71
CA PRO A 100 12.43 -1.48 5.36
C PRO A 100 12.14 0.03 5.37
N ASP A 101 13.09 0.80 5.91
CA ASP A 101 13.08 2.24 5.74
C ASP A 101 13.22 2.57 4.26
N ALA A 102 12.32 3.41 3.78
CA ALA A 102 12.24 3.76 2.38
C ALA A 102 12.01 5.26 2.22
N GLU A 103 12.87 5.99 2.90
CA GLU A 103 13.05 7.42 2.65
C GLU A 103 13.24 7.62 1.14
N GLU A 104 12.64 8.67 0.60
CA GLU A 104 12.74 9.03 -0.82
C GLU A 104 11.95 8.19 -1.84
N ILE A 105 11.08 7.24 -1.45
CA ILE A 105 10.18 6.57 -2.42
C ILE A 105 9.43 7.59 -3.28
N ASN A 106 8.94 8.66 -2.66
CA ASN A 106 8.23 9.74 -3.32
C ASN A 106 9.06 10.48 -4.38
N LYS A 107 10.40 10.41 -4.33
CA LYS A 107 11.29 11.01 -5.34
C LYS A 107 11.48 10.12 -6.56
N VAL A 108 11.40 8.79 -6.39
CA VAL A 108 11.67 7.83 -7.48
C VAL A 108 10.41 7.23 -8.09
N VAL A 109 9.30 7.18 -7.35
CA VAL A 109 8.02 6.68 -7.85
C VAL A 109 7.13 7.86 -8.24
N PRO A 110 7.03 8.24 -9.52
CA PRO A 110 6.17 9.34 -9.91
C PRO A 110 4.68 8.97 -9.82
N SER A 111 3.84 9.98 -9.63
CA SER A 111 2.40 9.81 -9.34
C SER A 111 1.62 9.01 -10.41
N GLU A 112 2.05 9.11 -11.66
CA GLU A 112 1.48 8.43 -12.82
C GLU A 112 1.86 6.95 -12.93
N THR A 113 2.78 6.49 -12.09
CA THR A 113 3.21 5.08 -12.06
C THR A 113 2.01 4.19 -11.75
N LYS A 114 1.77 3.20 -12.60
CA LYS A 114 0.67 2.23 -12.43
C LYS A 114 1.15 0.89 -11.87
N GLU A 115 2.41 0.56 -12.14
CA GLU A 115 3.03 -0.70 -11.74
C GLU A 115 4.47 -0.43 -11.29
N LEU A 116 4.91 -1.15 -10.28
CA LEU A 116 6.27 -1.15 -9.76
C LEU A 116 6.82 -2.57 -9.81
N THR A 117 8.13 -2.69 -9.94
CA THR A 117 8.81 -3.98 -9.77
C THR A 117 9.68 -3.88 -8.53
N ILE A 118 9.49 -4.83 -7.62
CA ILE A 118 10.38 -5.03 -6.48
C ILE A 118 11.04 -6.39 -6.59
N THR A 119 12.36 -6.40 -6.47
CA THR A 119 13.16 -7.61 -6.31
C THR A 119 13.43 -7.79 -4.82
N VAL A 120 13.22 -9.00 -4.31
CA VAL A 120 13.49 -9.38 -2.93
C VAL A 120 14.60 -10.43 -2.97
N ASP A 121 15.69 -10.15 -2.26
CA ASP A 121 16.85 -11.03 -2.14
C ASP A 121 16.94 -11.50 -0.69
N TRP A 122 17.09 -12.81 -0.47
CA TRP A 122 17.22 -13.34 0.89
C TRP A 122 18.09 -14.58 0.95
N SER A 123 18.61 -14.89 2.13
CA SER A 123 19.24 -16.19 2.39
C SER A 123 18.33 -17.07 3.25
N GLU A 124 18.25 -18.34 2.90
CA GLU A 124 17.54 -19.35 3.67
C GLU A 124 18.44 -20.58 3.84
N ASN A 125 18.75 -20.93 5.09
CA ASN A 125 19.65 -22.04 5.42
C ASN A 125 20.99 -21.95 4.66
N GLY A 126 21.61 -20.76 4.63
CA GLY A 126 22.86 -20.51 3.92
C GLY A 126 22.78 -20.54 2.38
N ARG A 127 21.58 -20.52 1.79
CA ARG A 127 21.39 -20.43 0.32
C ARG A 127 20.74 -19.12 -0.05
N GLU A 128 21.37 -18.40 -0.97
CA GLU A 128 20.82 -17.17 -1.56
C GLU A 128 19.66 -17.48 -2.52
N LYS A 129 18.63 -16.64 -2.45
CA LYS A 129 17.42 -16.71 -3.26
C LYS A 129 17.01 -15.30 -3.66
N THR A 130 16.36 -15.20 -4.81
CA THR A 130 15.86 -13.95 -5.36
C THR A 130 14.46 -14.19 -5.93
N GLU A 131 13.58 -13.21 -5.73
CA GLU A 131 12.24 -13.20 -6.29
C GLU A 131 11.89 -11.82 -6.81
N VAL A 132 11.25 -11.76 -7.98
CA VAL A 132 10.78 -10.50 -8.58
C VAL A 132 9.26 -10.46 -8.50
N ILE A 133 8.72 -9.40 -7.90
CA ILE A 133 7.30 -9.19 -7.69
C ILE A 133 6.85 -7.94 -8.44
N VAL A 134 5.82 -8.08 -9.27
CA VAL A 134 5.15 -6.94 -9.92
C VAL A 134 4.05 -6.43 -8.99
N LEU A 135 4.17 -5.19 -8.56
CA LEU A 135 3.21 -4.50 -7.70
C LEU A 135 2.30 -3.64 -8.56
N LYS A 136 1.00 -3.73 -8.34
CA LYS A 136 0.01 -2.91 -9.03
C LYS A 136 -0.49 -1.83 -8.10
N LYS A 137 -0.67 -0.63 -8.65
CA LYS A 137 -1.32 0.47 -7.93
C LYS A 137 -2.74 0.06 -7.59
N LYS A 138 -3.13 0.19 -6.32
CA LYS A 138 -4.52 0.00 -5.92
C LYS A 138 -5.34 1.17 -6.46
N ILE A 139 -6.18 0.94 -7.47
CA ILE A 139 -7.07 1.97 -8.03
C ILE A 139 -8.46 1.80 -7.44
N ASN A 140 -9.00 2.86 -6.85
CA ASN A 140 -10.39 2.85 -6.41
C ASN A 140 -11.34 3.03 -7.62
N LEU A 141 -12.10 1.97 -7.94
CA LEU A 141 -13.04 1.93 -9.08
C LEU A 141 -14.15 3.00 -9.00
N THR A 142 -14.36 3.65 -7.85
CA THR A 142 -15.38 4.70 -7.70
C THR A 142 -15.05 5.97 -8.49
N ARG A 143 -13.78 6.24 -8.83
CA ARG A 143 -13.39 7.39 -9.68
C ARG A 143 -13.56 7.17 -11.19
N MET A 144 -13.77 5.93 -11.67
CA MET A 144 -13.91 5.68 -13.11
C MET A 144 -15.33 5.95 -13.65
N ASN A 145 -16.35 6.04 -12.79
CA ASN A 145 -17.72 6.29 -13.23
C ASN A 145 -18.05 7.78 -13.47
N THR A 146 -17.20 8.71 -13.04
CA THR A 146 -17.42 10.15 -13.25
C THR A 146 -16.96 10.67 -14.61
N TYR A 147 -16.21 9.87 -15.38
CA TYR A 147 -15.74 10.26 -16.73
C TYR A 147 -16.49 9.57 -17.87
N ARG A 148 -17.45 8.69 -17.57
CA ARG A 148 -18.23 7.95 -18.59
C ARG A 148 -19.69 8.41 -18.71
N THR A 149 -19.94 9.68 -18.37
CA THR A 149 -21.22 10.35 -18.67
C THR A 149 -20.95 11.77 -19.15
N ARG A 150 -20.46 11.87 -20.39
CA ARG A 150 -20.76 12.99 -21.29
C ARG A 150 -20.92 12.45 -22.69
#